data_AF-W7JPF7-F1
#
_entry.id   AF-W7JPF7-F1
#
_cell.length_a   1.000
_cell.length_b   1.000
_cell.length_c   1.000
_cell.angle_alpha   90.00
_cell.angle_beta   90.00
_cell.angle_gamma   90.00
#
_symmetry.space_group_name_H-M   'P 1'
#
loop_
_entity.id
_entity.type
_entity.pdbx_description
1 polymer ?
#
loop_
_entity_poly.entity_id
_entity_poly.type
_entity_poly.pdbx_seq_one_letter_code
_entity_poly.pdbx_strand_id
1 'polypeptide(L)'
;MGDMEKQYMIHIKEFIQTFCFAKNVEIIMDESNLKTNVKTQKENNCKVINIYSCYAIWLCMNEIYPSWFDISIHPAQFETEIDAYECLLKYLNEYHEKKYEKITKQILDKLSALTINEFIDIYSLVILAALVSDDKQKHINNILSVSHETQKYIHNVVEHLDKEVINESLRTEIKQLKEKVKYFEMENDNLNNCITEKNKIIEEDKEKMNNLQKQINAACEKTKNQYMNQIEEHEKKINELQNNLEKQMKDKLHIENDLKNKIKELEDEQNILKQENANIDILQNKINTYKEKLESMMTIQNINKELEDKLKENTQKMVDMEGEMEKLKIETTNIKIYKDKCAGYYIYLSFDS
;
A
#
# COMPACT_ATOMS: atom_id res chain seq x y z
N MET A 1 -31.20 27.61 -76.23
CA MET A 1 -31.57 27.73 -74.80
C MET A 1 -32.83 28.57 -74.61
N GLY A 2 -33.05 29.68 -75.34
CA GLY A 2 -34.22 30.54 -75.14
C GLY A 2 -35.62 29.99 -75.51
N ASP A 3 -35.74 28.92 -76.31
CA ASP A 3 -37.08 28.41 -76.72
C ASP A 3 -37.82 27.68 -75.60
N MET A 4 -37.10 26.95 -74.74
CA MET A 4 -37.68 26.23 -73.59
C MET A 4 -38.13 27.19 -72.49
N GLU A 5 -37.33 28.20 -72.18
CA GLU A 5 -37.64 29.24 -71.18
C GLU A 5 -38.91 30.01 -71.58
N LYS A 6 -39.02 30.36 -72.88
CA LYS A 6 -40.22 30.99 -73.43
C LYS A 6 -41.44 30.08 -73.37
N GLN A 7 -41.26 28.78 -73.59
CA GLN A 7 -42.34 27.81 -73.46
C GLN A 7 -42.84 27.73 -72.00
N TYR A 8 -41.95 27.75 -71.01
CA TYR A 8 -42.35 27.80 -69.59
C TYR A 8 -43.10 29.08 -69.24
N MET A 9 -42.67 30.24 -69.75
CA MET A 9 -43.41 31.49 -69.57
C MET A 9 -44.80 31.48 -70.20
N ILE A 10 -45.00 30.76 -71.33
CA ILE A 10 -46.35 30.55 -71.90
C ILE A 10 -47.23 29.76 -70.93
N HIS A 11 -46.71 28.69 -70.33
CA HIS A 11 -47.45 27.89 -69.34
C HIS A 11 -47.76 28.70 -68.08
N ILE A 12 -46.82 29.51 -67.60
CA ILE A 12 -47.04 30.43 -66.48
C ILE A 12 -48.12 31.46 -66.83
N LYS A 13 -48.07 32.05 -68.03
CA LYS A 13 -49.09 33.00 -68.47
C LYS A 13 -50.48 32.36 -68.50
N GLU A 14 -50.61 31.14 -69.02
CA GLU A 14 -51.88 30.41 -69.04
C GLU A 14 -52.40 30.14 -67.61
N PHE A 15 -51.51 29.82 -66.66
CA PHE A 15 -51.85 29.71 -65.25
C PHE A 15 -52.37 31.04 -64.67
N ILE A 16 -51.66 32.15 -64.89
CA ILE A 16 -52.07 33.47 -64.37
C ILE A 16 -53.42 33.90 -64.98
N GLN A 17 -53.70 33.53 -66.24
CA GLN A 17 -54.99 33.81 -66.88
C GLN A 17 -56.20 33.16 -66.19
N THR A 18 -55.98 32.18 -65.31
CA THR A 18 -57.05 31.57 -64.51
C THR A 18 -57.51 32.43 -63.33
N PHE A 19 -56.74 33.46 -62.97
CA PHE A 19 -57.06 34.36 -61.86
C PHE A 19 -58.24 35.27 -62.19
N CYS A 20 -58.98 35.69 -61.17
CA CYS A 20 -60.11 36.60 -61.33
C CYS A 20 -59.69 37.96 -61.88
N PHE A 21 -58.57 38.51 -61.43
CA PHE A 21 -58.09 39.81 -61.94
C PHE A 21 -57.76 39.75 -63.45
N ALA A 22 -57.28 38.61 -63.94
CA ALA A 22 -56.85 38.41 -65.32
C ALA A 22 -58.00 38.54 -66.35
N LYS A 23 -59.27 38.44 -65.92
CA LYS A 23 -60.44 38.59 -66.81
C LYS A 23 -60.63 40.01 -67.34
N ASN A 24 -60.05 41.01 -66.67
CA ASN A 24 -60.28 42.43 -66.96
C ASN A 24 -59.04 43.14 -67.52
N VAL A 25 -57.97 42.39 -67.80
CA VAL A 25 -56.65 42.91 -68.17
C VAL A 25 -56.01 42.02 -69.24
N GLU A 26 -55.21 42.61 -70.10
CA GLU A 26 -54.41 41.91 -71.09
C GLU A 26 -53.04 41.58 -70.49
N ILE A 27 -52.72 40.28 -70.37
CA ILE A 27 -51.41 39.85 -69.88
C ILE A 27 -50.45 39.70 -71.06
N ILE A 28 -49.34 40.45 -71.05
CA ILE A 28 -48.31 40.43 -72.09
C ILE A 28 -46.98 39.85 -71.57
N MET A 29 -46.14 39.40 -72.50
CA MET A 29 -44.76 38.96 -72.22
C MET A 29 -43.80 39.84 -73.01
N ASP A 30 -43.51 41.03 -72.47
CA ASP A 30 -42.60 41.98 -73.12
C ASP A 30 -41.26 42.04 -72.38
N GLU A 31 -40.23 41.46 -73.01
CA GLU A 31 -38.86 41.40 -72.49
C GLU A 31 -38.13 42.76 -72.53
N SER A 32 -38.69 43.78 -73.20
CA SER A 32 -38.06 45.11 -73.26
C SER A 32 -37.92 45.78 -71.88
N ASN A 33 -38.83 45.45 -70.96
CA ASN A 33 -38.81 45.89 -69.57
C ASN A 33 -37.74 45.17 -68.72
N LEU A 34 -37.24 44.01 -69.14
CA LEU A 34 -36.16 43.30 -68.42
C LEU A 34 -34.81 44.05 -68.46
N LYS A 35 -34.67 45.07 -69.32
CA LYS A 35 -33.40 45.76 -69.59
C LYS A 35 -33.35 47.22 -69.14
N THR A 36 -34.43 47.78 -68.61
CA THR A 36 -34.50 49.22 -68.33
C THR A 36 -34.70 49.52 -66.85
N ASN A 37 -33.62 49.96 -66.18
CA ASN A 37 -33.62 50.56 -64.84
C ASN A 37 -34.31 51.94 -64.79
N VAL A 38 -35.28 52.18 -65.67
CA VAL A 38 -35.88 53.49 -65.86
C VAL A 38 -37.29 53.42 -65.35
N LYS A 39 -37.59 54.24 -64.33
CA LYS A 39 -38.91 54.60 -63.82
C LYS A 39 -40.01 54.38 -64.87
N THR A 40 -40.54 53.17 -64.95
CA THR A 40 -41.73 52.85 -65.71
C THR A 40 -42.89 53.44 -64.92
N GLN A 41 -43.73 54.23 -65.60
CA GLN A 41 -44.91 54.82 -64.98
C GLN A 41 -45.68 53.73 -64.24
N LYS A 42 -45.99 53.99 -62.97
CA LYS A 42 -46.74 53.07 -62.09
C LYS A 42 -47.90 52.45 -62.90
N GLU A 43 -47.86 51.15 -63.18
CA GLU A 43 -48.92 50.37 -63.85
C GLU A 43 -50.17 50.25 -62.95
N ASN A 44 -50.59 51.35 -62.31
CA ASN A 44 -51.78 51.38 -61.48
C ASN A 44 -53.00 51.40 -62.39
N ASN A 45 -53.86 50.38 -62.31
CA ASN A 45 -55.06 50.22 -63.14
C ASN A 45 -54.78 50.14 -64.65
N CYS A 46 -53.64 49.58 -65.06
CA CYS A 46 -53.34 49.40 -66.47
C CYS A 46 -54.19 48.28 -67.07
N LYS A 47 -54.79 48.51 -68.24
CA LYS A 47 -55.50 47.47 -69.01
C LYS A 47 -54.55 46.39 -69.54
N VAL A 48 -53.24 46.63 -69.49
CA VAL A 48 -52.19 45.75 -69.96
C VAL A 48 -51.20 45.54 -68.81
N ILE A 49 -50.91 44.29 -68.47
CA ILE A 49 -49.99 43.90 -67.40
C ILE A 49 -48.88 43.05 -68.00
N ASN A 50 -47.63 43.45 -67.78
CA ASN A 50 -46.48 42.64 -68.15
C ASN A 50 -46.23 41.58 -67.08
N ILE A 51 -46.13 40.31 -67.49
CA ILE A 51 -45.80 39.19 -66.57
C ILE A 51 -44.45 39.39 -65.87
N TYR A 52 -43.56 40.17 -66.46
CA TYR A 52 -42.26 40.45 -65.87
C TYR A 52 -42.31 41.59 -64.85
N SER A 53 -43.45 42.20 -64.52
CA SER A 53 -43.52 43.30 -63.54
C SER A 53 -43.77 42.82 -62.11
N CYS A 54 -43.24 43.57 -61.14
CA CYS A 54 -43.53 43.34 -59.72
C CYS A 54 -45.04 43.45 -59.40
N TYR A 55 -45.79 44.23 -60.18
CA TYR A 55 -47.24 44.36 -60.07
C TYR A 55 -47.97 43.08 -60.45
N ALA A 56 -47.53 42.36 -61.49
CA ALA A 56 -48.10 41.06 -61.84
C ALA A 56 -47.93 40.04 -60.70
N ILE A 57 -46.75 40.00 -60.06
CA ILE A 57 -46.48 39.11 -58.92
C ILE A 57 -47.36 39.47 -57.72
N TRP A 58 -47.44 40.76 -57.37
CA TRP A 58 -48.31 41.22 -56.28
C TRP A 58 -49.78 40.89 -56.55
N LEU A 59 -50.29 41.05 -57.77
CA LEU A 59 -51.68 40.70 -58.11
C LEU A 59 -51.97 39.21 -57.92
N CYS A 60 -51.07 38.34 -58.38
CA CYS A 60 -51.19 36.90 -58.15
C CYS A 60 -51.23 36.58 -56.65
N MET A 61 -50.28 37.12 -55.89
CA MET A 61 -50.16 36.82 -54.46
C MET A 61 -51.27 37.47 -53.61
N ASN A 62 -51.75 38.65 -53.99
CA ASN A 62 -52.91 39.30 -53.35
C ASN A 62 -54.18 38.50 -53.59
N GLU A 63 -54.38 37.90 -54.76
CA GLU A 63 -55.54 37.03 -54.99
C GLU A 63 -55.42 35.69 -54.25
N ILE A 64 -54.20 35.14 -54.11
CA ILE A 64 -53.96 33.89 -53.34
C ILE A 64 -54.16 34.14 -51.84
N TYR A 65 -53.63 35.23 -51.31
CA TYR A 65 -53.66 35.52 -49.88
C TYR A 65 -53.67 37.03 -49.61
N PRO A 66 -54.85 37.68 -49.67
CA PRO A 66 -54.97 39.14 -49.62
C PRO A 66 -54.41 39.77 -48.33
N SER A 67 -54.53 39.07 -47.20
CA SER A 67 -54.10 39.58 -45.89
C SER A 67 -52.58 39.61 -45.71
N TRP A 68 -51.83 38.79 -46.44
CA TRP A 68 -50.36 38.72 -46.38
C TRP A 68 -49.74 39.60 -47.46
N PHE A 69 -50.40 39.69 -48.61
CA PHE A 69 -50.00 40.55 -49.72
C PHE A 69 -50.96 41.73 -49.86
N ASP A 70 -51.09 42.53 -48.80
CA ASP A 70 -52.03 43.65 -48.76
C ASP A 70 -51.50 44.90 -49.48
N ILE A 71 -52.24 46.01 -49.35
CA ILE A 71 -51.90 47.29 -50.00
C ILE A 71 -50.60 47.93 -49.47
N SER A 72 -50.14 47.53 -48.27
CA SER A 72 -48.92 48.08 -47.66
C SER A 72 -47.65 47.66 -48.40
N ILE A 73 -47.68 46.50 -49.05
CA ILE A 73 -46.58 45.98 -49.87
C ILE A 73 -46.87 46.05 -51.37
N HIS A 74 -47.88 46.84 -51.75
CA HIS A 74 -48.19 47.08 -53.16
C HIS A 74 -47.02 47.81 -53.85
N PRO A 75 -46.62 47.43 -55.09
CA PRO A 75 -45.47 48.03 -55.78
C PRO A 75 -45.48 49.57 -55.87
N ALA A 76 -46.65 50.18 -55.98
CA ALA A 76 -46.81 51.64 -55.97
C ALA A 76 -46.35 52.34 -54.68
N GLN A 77 -46.14 51.62 -53.57
CA GLN A 77 -45.63 52.15 -52.30
C GLN A 77 -44.11 52.36 -52.31
N PHE A 78 -43.39 51.79 -53.28
CA PHE A 78 -41.94 51.84 -53.35
C PHE A 78 -41.43 52.91 -54.32
N GLU A 79 -40.25 53.44 -54.05
CA GLU A 79 -39.60 54.46 -54.90
C GLU A 79 -39.03 53.85 -56.18
N THR A 80 -38.54 52.61 -56.10
CA THR A 80 -37.96 51.87 -57.22
C THR A 80 -38.61 50.50 -57.39
N GLU A 81 -38.54 49.96 -58.60
CA GLU A 81 -39.05 48.61 -58.89
C GLU A 81 -38.22 47.54 -58.17
N ILE A 82 -36.91 47.77 -58.01
CA ILE A 82 -36.00 46.88 -57.28
C ILE A 82 -36.43 46.74 -55.82
N ASP A 83 -36.76 47.85 -55.14
CA ASP A 83 -37.23 47.81 -53.76
C ASP A 83 -38.55 47.04 -53.62
N ALA A 84 -39.44 47.19 -54.60
CA ALA A 84 -40.69 46.44 -54.66
C ALA A 84 -40.44 44.94 -54.84
N TYR A 85 -39.56 44.53 -55.75
CA TYR A 85 -39.17 43.12 -55.90
C TYR A 85 -38.54 42.57 -54.63
N GLU A 86 -37.59 43.28 -54.03
CA GLU A 86 -36.93 42.83 -52.80
C GLU A 86 -37.96 42.57 -51.69
N CYS A 87 -38.91 43.49 -51.51
CA CYS A 87 -39.98 43.34 -50.54
C CYS A 87 -40.87 42.14 -50.86
N LEU A 88 -41.41 42.05 -52.08
CA LEU A 88 -42.31 40.96 -52.49
C LEU A 88 -41.64 39.59 -52.36
N LEU A 89 -40.36 39.47 -52.74
CA LEU A 89 -39.62 38.22 -52.65
C LEU A 89 -39.34 37.80 -51.21
N LYS A 90 -39.06 38.75 -50.31
CA LYS A 90 -38.94 38.46 -48.88
C LYS A 90 -40.27 37.95 -48.31
N TYR A 91 -41.39 38.61 -48.63
CA TYR A 91 -42.72 38.20 -48.20
C TYR A 91 -43.13 36.84 -48.78
N LEU A 92 -42.79 36.56 -50.03
CA LEU A 92 -43.02 35.26 -50.67
C LEU A 92 -42.19 34.15 -50.01
N ASN A 93 -40.94 34.41 -49.66
CA ASN A 93 -40.10 33.47 -48.94
C ASN A 93 -40.59 33.20 -47.52
N GLU A 94 -41.06 34.25 -46.82
CA GLU A 94 -41.67 34.11 -45.49
C GLU A 94 -43.00 33.36 -45.52
N TYR A 95 -43.84 33.59 -46.55
CA TYR A 95 -45.06 32.82 -46.78
C TYR A 95 -44.78 31.32 -46.90
N HIS A 96 -43.68 30.97 -47.57
CA HIS A 96 -43.20 29.59 -47.67
C HIS A 96 -42.40 29.11 -46.46
N GLU A 97 -42.44 29.82 -45.33
CA GLU A 97 -41.72 29.50 -44.09
C GLU A 97 -40.21 29.30 -44.31
N LYS A 98 -39.63 30.02 -45.28
CA LYS A 98 -38.22 29.92 -45.71
C LYS A 98 -37.80 28.57 -46.30
N LYS A 99 -38.75 27.69 -46.69
CA LYS A 99 -38.45 26.38 -47.32
C LYS A 99 -37.63 26.52 -48.61
N TYR A 100 -37.83 27.61 -49.35
CA TYR A 100 -37.17 27.88 -50.63
C TYR A 100 -36.16 29.04 -50.56
N GLU A 101 -35.61 29.32 -49.37
CA GLU A 101 -34.74 30.47 -49.12
C GLU A 101 -33.53 30.53 -50.05
N LYS A 102 -33.00 29.38 -50.49
CA LYS A 102 -31.90 29.32 -51.45
C LYS A 102 -32.28 29.92 -52.81
N ILE A 103 -33.45 29.57 -53.34
CA ILE A 103 -33.96 30.09 -54.62
C ILE A 103 -34.21 31.60 -54.47
N THR A 104 -34.89 32.01 -53.40
CA THR A 104 -35.12 33.44 -53.14
C THR A 104 -33.82 34.23 -53.02
N LYS A 105 -32.81 33.73 -52.30
CA LYS A 105 -31.51 34.39 -52.19
C LYS A 105 -30.81 34.54 -53.54
N GLN A 106 -30.83 33.51 -54.37
CA GLN A 106 -30.25 33.57 -55.71
C GLN A 106 -30.91 34.62 -56.60
N ILE A 107 -32.23 34.81 -56.48
CA ILE A 107 -32.96 35.87 -57.18
C ILE A 107 -32.60 37.24 -56.59
N LEU A 108 -32.59 37.37 -55.26
CA LEU A 108 -32.25 38.61 -54.55
C LEU A 108 -30.85 39.12 -54.92
N ASP A 109 -29.87 38.22 -55.02
CA ASP A 109 -28.49 38.53 -55.41
C ASP A 109 -28.38 39.07 -56.86
N LYS A 110 -29.42 38.88 -57.68
CA LYS A 110 -29.47 39.25 -59.10
C LYS A 110 -30.52 40.30 -59.44
N LEU A 111 -31.11 40.97 -58.46
CA LEU A 111 -32.21 41.93 -58.66
C LEU A 111 -31.92 43.02 -59.70
N SER A 112 -30.66 43.43 -59.85
CA SER A 112 -30.25 44.46 -60.82
C SER A 112 -30.28 43.99 -62.28
N ALA A 113 -30.44 42.69 -62.54
CA ALA A 113 -30.38 42.08 -63.87
C ALA A 113 -31.17 40.76 -63.94
N LEU A 114 -32.47 40.81 -63.62
CA LEU A 114 -33.34 39.63 -63.69
C LEU A 114 -33.51 39.16 -65.15
N THR A 115 -33.41 37.85 -65.35
CA THR A 115 -33.68 37.19 -66.64
C THR A 115 -34.96 36.38 -66.57
N ILE A 116 -35.37 35.80 -67.70
CA ILE A 116 -36.56 34.93 -67.78
C ILE A 116 -36.50 33.80 -66.74
N ASN A 117 -35.30 33.25 -66.48
CA ASN A 117 -35.13 32.16 -65.52
C ASN A 117 -35.49 32.58 -64.09
N GLU A 118 -35.05 33.75 -63.64
CA GLU A 118 -35.45 34.24 -62.32
C GLU A 118 -36.97 34.45 -62.23
N PHE A 119 -37.64 34.89 -63.31
CA PHE A 119 -39.11 34.98 -63.32
C PHE A 119 -39.80 33.62 -63.31
N ILE A 120 -39.24 32.61 -64.00
CA ILE A 120 -39.72 31.22 -63.90
C ILE A 120 -39.64 30.75 -62.45
N ASP A 121 -38.54 31.02 -61.76
CA ASP A 121 -38.36 30.65 -60.35
C ASP A 121 -39.36 31.38 -59.44
N ILE A 122 -39.55 32.69 -59.63
CA ILE A 122 -40.53 33.49 -58.87
C ILE A 122 -41.93 32.91 -59.06
N TYR A 123 -42.35 32.69 -60.32
CA TYR A 123 -43.68 32.17 -60.59
C TYR A 123 -43.86 30.71 -60.18
N SER A 124 -42.79 29.92 -60.12
CA SER A 124 -42.82 28.59 -59.55
C SER A 124 -43.17 28.63 -58.05
N LEU A 125 -42.63 29.61 -57.32
CA LEU A 125 -43.01 29.87 -55.92
C LEU A 125 -44.45 30.39 -55.79
N VAL A 126 -44.93 31.21 -56.74
CA VAL A 126 -46.33 31.68 -56.78
C VAL A 126 -47.30 30.52 -57.04
N ILE A 127 -46.99 29.64 -58.00
CA ILE A 127 -47.76 28.42 -58.30
C ILE A 127 -47.87 27.55 -57.04
N LEU A 128 -46.75 27.32 -56.36
CA LEU A 128 -46.76 26.60 -55.09
C LEU A 128 -47.64 27.27 -54.05
N ALA A 129 -47.54 28.60 -53.91
CA ALA A 129 -48.33 29.34 -52.94
C ALA A 129 -49.84 29.14 -53.19
N ALA A 130 -50.28 29.18 -54.44
CA ALA A 130 -51.66 28.91 -54.81
C ALA A 130 -52.10 27.49 -54.40
N LEU A 131 -51.23 26.49 -54.60
CA LEU A 131 -51.51 25.08 -54.31
C LEU A 131 -51.49 24.72 -52.81
N VAL A 132 -50.87 25.55 -51.96
CA VAL A 132 -50.82 25.34 -50.49
C VAL A 132 -51.70 26.31 -49.70
N SER A 133 -52.28 27.32 -50.35
CA SER A 133 -53.21 28.28 -49.76
C SER A 133 -54.48 27.65 -49.17
N ASP A 134 -55.20 28.43 -48.35
CA ASP A 134 -56.49 28.04 -47.81
C ASP A 134 -57.52 27.75 -48.92
N ASP A 135 -57.46 28.51 -50.01
CA ASP A 135 -58.30 28.36 -51.22
C ASP A 135 -57.72 27.39 -52.27
N LYS A 136 -56.77 26.53 -51.89
CA LYS A 136 -56.07 25.62 -52.83
C LYS A 136 -57.00 24.82 -53.74
N GLN A 137 -58.18 24.40 -53.27
CA GLN A 137 -59.13 23.63 -54.09
C GLN A 137 -59.68 24.47 -55.25
N LYS A 138 -59.88 25.78 -55.06
CA LYS A 138 -60.26 26.71 -56.13
C LYS A 138 -59.14 26.80 -57.16
N HIS A 139 -57.90 26.96 -56.73
CA HIS A 139 -56.74 27.05 -57.63
C HIS A 139 -56.48 25.73 -58.38
N ILE A 140 -56.64 24.58 -57.72
CA ILE A 140 -56.55 23.26 -58.36
C ILE A 140 -57.62 23.11 -59.46
N ASN A 141 -58.87 23.46 -59.18
CA ASN A 141 -59.94 23.39 -60.17
C ASN A 141 -59.69 24.31 -61.38
N ASN A 142 -59.14 25.50 -61.13
CA ASN A 142 -58.71 26.41 -62.17
C ASN A 142 -57.58 25.82 -63.03
N ILE A 143 -56.59 25.18 -62.41
CA ILE A 143 -55.50 24.49 -63.12
C ILE A 143 -56.04 23.34 -63.98
N LEU A 144 -57.06 22.60 -63.54
CA LEU A 144 -57.66 21.54 -64.35
C LEU A 144 -58.35 22.07 -65.63
N SER A 145 -58.60 23.38 -65.73
CA SER A 145 -59.20 24.01 -66.91
C SER A 145 -58.20 24.52 -67.94
N VAL A 146 -56.90 24.54 -67.63
CA VAL A 146 -55.82 24.92 -68.57
C VAL A 146 -55.38 23.72 -69.43
N SER A 147 -54.53 23.96 -70.44
CA SER A 147 -53.97 22.91 -71.32
C SER A 147 -53.26 21.80 -70.55
N HIS A 148 -53.26 20.58 -71.11
CA HIS A 148 -52.58 19.42 -70.50
C HIS A 148 -51.07 19.65 -70.35
N GLU A 149 -50.45 20.35 -71.29
CA GLU A 149 -49.05 20.75 -71.25
C GLU A 149 -48.76 21.68 -70.07
N THR A 150 -49.64 22.67 -69.81
CA THR A 150 -49.52 23.56 -68.66
C THR A 150 -49.77 22.82 -67.34
N GLN A 151 -50.73 21.90 -67.28
CA GLN A 151 -50.92 21.04 -66.10
C GLN A 151 -49.67 20.21 -65.80
N LYS A 152 -49.04 19.63 -66.84
CA LYS A 152 -47.79 18.88 -66.72
C LYS A 152 -46.63 19.76 -66.26
N TYR A 153 -46.53 20.99 -66.79
CA TYR A 153 -45.54 21.96 -66.33
C TYR A 153 -45.70 22.27 -64.83
N ILE A 154 -46.92 22.59 -64.39
CA ILE A 154 -47.22 22.87 -62.98
C ILE A 154 -46.89 21.66 -62.09
N HIS A 155 -47.22 20.44 -62.52
CA HIS A 155 -46.86 19.23 -61.78
C HIS A 155 -45.34 19.08 -61.62
N ASN A 156 -44.58 19.32 -62.69
CA ASN A 156 -43.12 19.25 -62.65
C ASN A 156 -42.51 20.32 -61.74
N VAL A 157 -43.09 21.52 -61.68
CA VAL A 157 -42.67 22.59 -60.75
C VAL A 157 -42.78 22.11 -59.30
N VAL A 158 -43.92 21.51 -58.92
CA VAL A 158 -44.14 20.98 -57.57
C VAL A 158 -43.11 19.89 -57.26
N GLU A 159 -42.97 18.90 -58.15
CA GLU A 159 -42.06 17.77 -57.95
C GLU A 159 -40.60 18.22 -57.83
N HIS A 160 -40.18 19.21 -58.63
CA HIS A 160 -38.82 19.74 -58.60
C HIS A 160 -38.51 20.43 -57.26
N LEU A 161 -39.42 21.30 -56.81
CA LEU A 161 -39.22 22.08 -55.59
C LEU A 161 -39.27 21.20 -54.33
N ASP A 162 -40.13 20.20 -54.28
CA ASP A 162 -40.14 19.21 -53.18
C ASP A 162 -38.81 18.45 -53.07
N LYS A 163 -38.24 18.02 -54.21
CA LYS A 163 -36.94 17.35 -54.25
C LYS A 163 -35.80 18.25 -53.79
N GLU A 164 -35.84 19.54 -54.11
CA GLU A 164 -34.81 20.49 -53.69
C GLU A 164 -34.79 20.69 -52.16
N VAL A 165 -35.97 20.79 -51.53
CA VAL A 165 -36.09 20.89 -50.06
C VAL A 165 -35.50 19.65 -49.37
N ILE A 166 -35.86 18.45 -49.84
CA ILE A 166 -35.34 17.20 -49.28
C ILE A 166 -33.81 17.13 -49.42
N ASN A 167 -33.28 17.49 -50.59
CA ASN A 167 -31.84 17.47 -50.84
C ASN A 167 -31.07 18.45 -49.94
N GLU A 168 -31.59 19.65 -49.69
CA GLU A 168 -30.91 20.64 -48.84
C GLU A 168 -30.91 20.22 -47.36
N SER A 169 -32.02 19.62 -46.90
CA SER A 169 -32.10 19.00 -45.57
C SER A 169 -31.03 17.91 -45.39
N LEU A 170 -30.95 16.97 -46.34
CA LEU A 170 -29.95 15.91 -46.33
C LEU A 170 -28.52 16.44 -46.38
N ARG A 171 -28.25 17.50 -47.17
CA ARG A 171 -26.92 18.14 -47.22
C ARG A 171 -26.51 18.71 -45.86
N THR A 172 -27.45 19.36 -45.17
CA THR A 172 -27.21 19.94 -43.85
C THR A 172 -26.92 18.85 -42.82
N GLU A 173 -27.71 17.77 -42.82
CA GLU A 173 -27.50 16.61 -41.95
C GLU A 173 -26.16 15.93 -42.21
N ILE A 174 -25.79 15.70 -43.48
CA ILE A 174 -24.49 15.15 -43.87
C ILE A 174 -23.34 16.02 -43.37
N LYS A 175 -23.47 17.36 -43.45
CA LYS A 175 -22.44 18.28 -42.96
C LYS A 175 -22.24 18.13 -41.45
N GLN A 176 -23.33 18.09 -40.68
CA GLN A 176 -23.28 17.91 -39.22
C GLN A 176 -22.68 16.55 -38.84
N LEU A 177 -23.03 15.48 -39.57
CA LEU A 177 -22.48 14.15 -39.33
C LEU A 177 -20.98 14.10 -39.62
N LYS A 178 -20.50 14.73 -40.70
CA LYS A 178 -19.06 14.83 -41.01
C LYS A 178 -18.28 15.54 -39.92
N GLU A 179 -18.82 16.62 -39.35
CA GLU A 179 -18.19 17.33 -38.23
C GLU A 179 -18.11 16.46 -36.97
N LYS A 180 -19.18 15.71 -36.65
CA LYS A 180 -19.18 14.75 -35.54
C LYS A 180 -18.16 13.62 -35.72
N VAL A 181 -18.05 13.05 -36.92
CA VAL A 181 -17.06 12.00 -37.22
C VAL A 181 -15.65 12.51 -37.00
N LYS A 182 -15.33 13.71 -37.50
CA LYS A 182 -14.01 14.33 -37.30
C LYS A 182 -13.68 14.55 -35.83
N TYR A 183 -14.67 14.94 -35.02
CA TYR A 183 -14.49 15.05 -33.57
C TYR A 183 -14.16 13.69 -32.93
N PHE A 184 -14.90 12.64 -33.28
CA PHE A 184 -14.65 11.30 -32.74
C PHE A 184 -13.30 10.72 -33.19
N GLU A 185 -12.85 11.01 -34.41
CA GLU A 185 -11.51 10.63 -34.87
C GLU A 185 -10.41 11.29 -34.01
N MET A 186 -10.53 12.59 -33.74
CA MET A 186 -9.59 13.31 -32.85
C MET A 186 -9.61 12.77 -31.41
N GLU A 187 -10.78 12.47 -30.86
CA GLU A 187 -10.91 11.89 -29.52
C GLU A 187 -10.29 10.49 -29.43
N ASN A 188 -10.50 9.67 -30.47
CA ASN A 188 -9.91 8.34 -30.55
C ASN A 188 -8.37 8.37 -30.62
N ASP A 189 -7.80 9.30 -31.40
CA ASP A 189 -6.36 9.51 -31.46
C ASP A 189 -5.78 9.94 -30.11
N ASN A 190 -6.47 10.83 -29.39
CA ASN A 190 -6.08 11.25 -28.04
C ASN A 190 -6.11 10.08 -27.05
N LEU A 191 -7.15 9.23 -27.10
CA LEU A 191 -7.25 8.04 -26.26
C LEU A 191 -6.13 7.04 -26.56
N ASN A 192 -5.82 6.80 -27.84
CA ASN A 192 -4.72 5.93 -28.24
C ASN A 192 -3.36 6.42 -27.74
N ASN A 193 -3.12 7.73 -27.78
CA ASN A 193 -1.91 8.34 -27.23
C ASN A 193 -1.81 8.12 -25.71
N CYS A 194 -2.91 8.36 -24.99
CA CYS A 194 -2.99 8.15 -23.53
C CYS A 194 -2.75 6.69 -23.13
N ILE A 195 -3.31 5.73 -23.88
CA ILE A 195 -3.07 4.29 -23.68
C ILE A 195 -1.60 3.95 -23.89
N THR A 196 -0.99 4.47 -24.95
CA THR A 196 0.42 4.22 -25.27
C THR A 196 1.34 4.72 -24.15
N GLU A 197 1.09 5.92 -23.63
CA GLU A 197 1.86 6.50 -22.52
C GLU A 197 1.70 5.70 -21.23
N LYS A 198 0.47 5.31 -20.88
CA LYS A 198 0.20 4.46 -19.71
C LYS A 198 0.89 3.10 -19.81
N ASN A 199 0.90 2.48 -20.98
CA ASN A 199 1.60 1.21 -21.19
C ASN A 199 3.11 1.34 -20.98
N LYS A 200 3.71 2.47 -21.39
CA LYS A 200 5.12 2.75 -21.13
C LYS A 200 5.41 2.85 -19.63
N ILE A 201 4.58 3.57 -18.87
CA ILE A 201 4.70 3.69 -17.41
C ILE A 201 4.60 2.31 -16.74
N ILE A 202 3.65 1.48 -17.16
CA ILE A 202 3.48 0.12 -16.62
C ILE A 202 4.75 -0.71 -16.82
N GLU A 203 5.38 -0.62 -17.99
CA GLU A 203 6.58 -1.40 -18.28
C GLU A 203 7.80 -0.90 -17.47
N GLU A 204 7.96 0.42 -17.34
CA GLU A 204 8.98 1.02 -16.45
C GLU A 204 8.79 0.59 -14.99
N ASP A 205 7.55 0.54 -14.51
CA ASP A 205 7.26 0.13 -13.13
C ASP A 205 7.45 -1.37 -12.91
N LYS A 206 7.15 -2.22 -13.90
CA LYS A 206 7.52 -3.65 -13.84
C LYS A 206 9.03 -3.82 -13.74
N GLU A 207 9.81 -3.05 -14.49
CA GLU A 207 11.27 -3.12 -14.43
C GLU A 207 11.80 -2.70 -13.06
N LYS A 208 11.29 -1.58 -12.51
CA LYS A 208 11.61 -1.14 -11.14
C LYS A 208 11.26 -2.20 -10.10
N MET A 209 10.07 -2.80 -10.21
CA MET A 209 9.59 -3.84 -9.29
C MET A 209 10.50 -5.07 -9.34
N ASN A 210 10.89 -5.52 -10.55
CA ASN A 210 11.83 -6.63 -10.71
C ASN A 210 13.20 -6.32 -10.09
N ASN A 211 13.70 -5.09 -10.25
CA ASN A 211 14.97 -4.68 -9.65
C ASN A 211 14.90 -4.63 -8.12
N LEU A 212 13.82 -4.09 -7.55
CA LEU A 212 13.58 -4.11 -6.11
C LEU A 212 13.48 -5.54 -5.57
N GLN A 213 12.77 -6.43 -6.27
CA GLN A 213 12.66 -7.84 -5.89
C GLN A 213 14.02 -8.54 -5.86
N LYS A 214 14.88 -8.27 -6.86
CA LYS A 214 16.27 -8.79 -6.87
C LYS A 214 17.07 -8.28 -5.68
N GLN A 215 16.95 -7.00 -5.34
CA GLN A 215 17.64 -6.42 -4.18
C GLN A 215 17.16 -7.03 -2.85
N ILE A 216 15.85 -7.20 -2.68
CA ILE A 216 15.26 -7.85 -1.51
C ILE A 216 15.78 -9.28 -1.37
N ASN A 217 15.75 -10.06 -2.47
CA ASN A 217 16.24 -11.44 -2.45
C ASN A 217 17.73 -11.52 -2.09
N ALA A 218 18.56 -10.64 -2.66
CA ALA A 218 19.99 -10.58 -2.35
C ALA A 218 20.25 -10.20 -0.88
N ALA A 219 19.50 -9.22 -0.34
CA ALA A 219 19.60 -8.82 1.06
C ALA A 219 19.15 -9.95 2.00
N CYS A 220 18.04 -10.63 1.70
CA CYS A 220 17.56 -11.78 2.45
C CYS A 220 18.59 -12.92 2.49
N GLU A 221 19.16 -13.29 1.34
CA GLU A 221 20.16 -14.37 1.30
C GLU A 221 21.44 -14.00 2.05
N LYS A 222 21.87 -12.73 1.96
CA LYS A 222 23.01 -12.22 2.75
C LYS A 222 22.76 -12.33 4.25
N THR A 223 21.60 -11.88 4.72
CA THR A 223 21.21 -11.95 6.13
C THR A 223 21.09 -13.39 6.62
N LYS A 224 20.47 -14.26 5.80
CA LYS A 224 20.37 -15.70 6.10
C LYS A 224 21.74 -16.35 6.26
N ASN A 225 22.69 -16.06 5.37
CA ASN A 225 24.05 -16.58 5.46
C ASN A 225 24.78 -16.04 6.70
N GLN A 226 24.55 -14.78 7.09
CA GLN A 226 25.11 -14.24 8.33
C GLN A 226 24.59 -15.00 9.56
N TYR A 227 23.29 -15.27 9.64
CA TYR A 227 22.72 -16.05 10.75
C TYR A 227 23.21 -17.49 10.76
N MET A 228 23.32 -18.14 9.59
CA MET A 228 23.89 -19.50 9.50
C MET A 228 25.32 -19.55 10.04
N ASN A 229 26.17 -18.60 9.65
CA ASN A 229 27.54 -18.55 10.16
C ASN A 229 27.59 -18.33 11.68
N GLN A 230 26.72 -17.48 12.22
CA GLN A 230 26.62 -17.27 13.68
C GLN A 230 26.18 -18.54 14.42
N ILE A 231 25.23 -19.29 13.85
CA ILE A 231 24.78 -20.57 14.40
C ILE A 231 25.96 -21.56 14.42
N GLU A 232 26.69 -21.71 13.32
CA GLU A 232 27.85 -22.61 13.24
C GLU A 232 28.96 -22.24 14.25
N GLU A 233 29.23 -20.94 14.44
CA GLU A 233 30.20 -20.47 15.44
C GLU A 233 29.74 -20.78 16.87
N HIS A 234 28.45 -20.58 17.16
CA HIS A 234 27.89 -20.90 18.47
C HIS A 234 27.88 -22.39 18.75
N GLU A 235 27.58 -23.24 17.76
CA GLU A 235 27.66 -24.70 17.89
C GLU A 235 29.08 -25.17 18.21
N LYS A 236 30.10 -24.62 17.54
CA LYS A 236 31.50 -24.92 17.87
C LYS A 236 31.84 -24.55 19.31
N LYS A 237 31.42 -23.37 19.76
CA LYS A 237 31.66 -22.90 21.13
C LYS A 237 30.94 -23.75 22.18
N ILE A 238 29.71 -24.19 21.90
CA ILE A 238 28.97 -25.11 22.75
C ILE A 238 29.74 -26.43 22.89
N ASN A 239 30.20 -27.01 21.79
CA ASN A 239 30.96 -28.26 21.79
C ASN A 239 32.28 -28.13 22.58
N GLU A 240 33.01 -27.02 22.42
CA GLU A 240 34.22 -26.74 23.21
C GLU A 240 33.93 -26.65 24.71
N LEU A 241 32.88 -25.93 25.10
CA LEU A 241 32.46 -25.81 26.49
C LEU A 241 32.04 -27.16 27.09
N GLN A 242 31.31 -27.98 26.33
CA GLN A 242 30.91 -29.33 26.74
C GLN A 242 32.14 -30.21 26.98
N ASN A 243 33.10 -30.23 26.06
CA ASN A 243 34.34 -30.98 26.22
C ASN A 243 35.15 -30.54 27.46
N ASN A 244 35.23 -29.22 27.69
CA ASN A 244 35.91 -28.68 28.88
C ASN A 244 35.20 -29.08 30.17
N LEU A 245 33.86 -29.04 30.19
CA LEU A 245 33.06 -29.46 31.34
C LEU A 245 33.26 -30.95 31.65
N GLU A 246 33.22 -31.81 30.62
CA GLU A 246 33.47 -33.25 30.78
C GLU A 246 34.86 -33.53 31.36
N LYS A 247 35.88 -32.81 30.88
CA LYS A 247 37.25 -32.92 31.41
C LYS A 247 37.30 -32.53 32.88
N GLN A 248 36.73 -31.38 33.25
CA GLN A 248 36.67 -30.94 34.64
C GLN A 248 35.92 -31.92 35.54
N MET A 249 34.84 -32.53 35.06
CA MET A 249 34.12 -33.57 35.81
C MET A 249 34.97 -34.81 36.06
N LYS A 250 35.73 -35.27 35.05
CA LYS A 250 36.67 -36.39 35.19
C LYS A 250 37.79 -36.08 36.17
N ASP A 251 38.40 -34.90 36.04
CA ASP A 251 39.48 -34.46 36.93
C ASP A 251 38.96 -34.33 38.38
N LYS A 252 37.77 -33.75 38.57
CA LYS A 252 37.11 -33.68 39.89
C LYS A 252 36.87 -35.06 40.48
N LEU A 253 36.34 -36.01 39.69
CA LEU A 253 36.08 -37.37 40.16
C LEU A 253 37.38 -38.08 40.56
N HIS A 254 38.46 -37.86 39.82
CA HIS A 254 39.77 -38.40 40.15
C HIS A 254 40.27 -37.86 41.50
N ILE A 255 40.23 -36.54 41.69
CA ILE A 255 40.61 -35.89 42.95
C ILE A 255 39.73 -36.37 44.11
N GLU A 256 38.41 -36.50 43.89
CA GLU A 256 37.47 -36.98 44.90
C GLU A 256 37.79 -38.41 45.34
N ASN A 257 38.16 -39.29 44.41
CA ASN A 257 38.61 -40.64 44.72
C ASN A 257 39.93 -40.67 45.49
N ASP A 258 40.91 -39.85 45.10
CA ASP A 258 42.20 -39.75 45.78
C ASP A 258 42.02 -39.25 47.23
N LEU A 259 41.19 -38.23 47.43
CA LEU A 259 40.84 -37.73 48.76
C LEU A 259 40.13 -38.80 49.60
N LYS A 260 39.20 -39.55 49.01
CA LYS A 260 38.49 -40.64 49.70
C LYS A 260 39.45 -41.76 50.13
N ASN A 261 40.41 -42.11 49.28
CA ASN A 261 41.46 -43.06 49.64
C ASN A 261 42.34 -42.53 50.76
N LYS A 262 42.74 -41.25 50.71
CA LYS A 262 43.55 -40.64 51.77
C LYS A 262 42.82 -40.56 53.11
N ILE A 263 41.52 -40.26 53.11
CA ILE A 263 40.68 -40.30 54.32
C ILE A 263 40.71 -41.71 54.93
N LYS A 264 40.55 -42.74 54.11
CA LYS A 264 40.58 -44.13 54.57
C LYS A 264 41.93 -44.51 55.19
N GLU A 265 43.04 -44.13 54.55
CA GLU A 265 44.39 -44.34 55.13
C GLU A 265 44.54 -43.66 56.50
N LEU A 266 44.06 -42.42 56.64
CA LEU A 266 44.12 -41.69 57.90
C LEU A 266 43.21 -42.31 58.97
N GLU A 267 42.05 -42.84 58.60
CA GLU A 267 41.17 -43.59 59.51
C GLU A 267 41.87 -44.87 60.02
N ASP A 268 42.55 -45.61 59.14
CA ASP A 268 43.32 -46.81 59.50
C ASP A 268 44.50 -46.45 60.44
N GLU A 269 45.27 -45.39 60.13
CA GLU A 269 46.33 -44.87 61.00
C GLU A 269 45.78 -44.44 62.38
N GLN A 270 44.64 -43.75 62.42
CA GLN A 270 44.01 -43.33 63.66
C GLN A 270 43.58 -44.52 64.52
N ASN A 271 43.11 -45.60 63.89
CA ASN A 271 42.76 -46.84 64.59
C ASN A 271 43.99 -47.52 65.20
N ILE A 272 45.12 -47.55 64.48
CA ILE A 272 46.39 -48.06 65.00
C ILE A 272 46.84 -47.22 66.21
N LEU A 273 46.84 -45.88 66.09
CA LEU A 273 47.21 -44.98 67.19
C LEU A 273 46.33 -45.15 68.43
N LYS A 274 45.01 -45.37 68.26
CA LYS A 274 44.11 -45.69 69.39
C LYS A 274 44.51 -47.00 70.08
N GLN A 275 44.86 -48.03 69.30
CA GLN A 275 45.32 -49.31 69.83
C GLN A 275 46.67 -49.18 70.54
N GLU A 276 47.61 -48.40 69.98
CA GLU A 276 48.89 -48.09 70.62
C GLU A 276 48.71 -47.33 71.94
N ASN A 277 47.82 -46.33 71.98
CA ASN A 277 47.50 -45.62 73.22
C ASN A 277 46.94 -46.55 74.29
N ALA A 278 46.02 -47.46 73.93
CA ALA A 278 45.52 -48.47 74.88
C ALA A 278 46.65 -49.38 75.40
N ASN A 279 47.62 -49.74 74.55
CA ASN A 279 48.80 -50.49 74.97
C ASN A 279 49.72 -49.67 75.90
N ILE A 280 49.90 -48.38 75.64
CA ILE A 280 50.64 -47.46 76.52
C ILE A 280 49.98 -47.42 77.90
N ASP A 281 48.65 -47.30 77.98
CA ASP A 281 47.92 -47.30 79.26
C ASP A 281 48.14 -48.61 80.03
N ILE A 282 48.14 -49.76 79.35
CA ILE A 282 48.46 -51.06 79.96
C ILE A 282 49.90 -51.09 80.50
N LEU A 283 50.86 -50.60 79.72
CA LEU A 283 52.26 -50.53 80.14
C LEU A 283 52.45 -49.56 81.31
N GLN A 284 51.77 -48.42 81.30
CA GLN A 284 51.80 -47.43 82.37
C GLN A 284 51.27 -48.01 83.68
N ASN A 285 50.17 -48.77 83.62
CA ASN A 285 49.65 -49.51 84.78
C ASN A 285 50.67 -50.51 85.32
N LYS A 286 51.34 -51.27 84.45
CA LYS A 286 52.42 -52.18 84.87
C LYS A 286 53.58 -51.42 85.53
N ILE A 287 54.00 -50.29 84.97
CA ILE A 287 55.05 -49.44 85.55
C ILE A 287 54.64 -48.96 86.95
N ASN A 288 53.40 -48.50 87.13
CA ASN A 288 52.90 -48.07 88.43
C ASN A 288 52.94 -49.22 89.46
N THR A 289 52.50 -50.42 89.08
CA THR A 289 52.61 -51.60 89.95
C THR A 289 54.07 -51.92 90.31
N TYR A 290 55.01 -51.79 89.37
CA TYR A 290 56.42 -51.98 89.66
C TYR A 290 57.00 -50.88 90.57
N LYS A 291 56.56 -49.63 90.44
CA LYS A 291 56.94 -48.54 91.36
C LYS A 291 56.47 -48.81 92.80
N GLU A 292 55.22 -49.22 92.99
CA GLU A 292 54.69 -49.60 94.31
C GLU A 292 55.49 -50.74 94.94
N LYS A 293 55.84 -51.76 94.13
CA LYS A 293 56.73 -52.84 94.56
C LYS A 293 58.12 -52.33 94.96
N LEU A 294 58.69 -51.40 94.21
CA LEU A 294 59.99 -50.80 94.54
C LEU A 294 59.95 -50.01 95.86
N GLU A 295 58.89 -49.23 96.10
CA GLU A 295 58.69 -48.49 97.36
C GLU A 295 58.54 -49.43 98.56
N SER A 296 57.76 -50.52 98.42
CA SER A 296 57.68 -51.53 99.48
C SER A 296 59.03 -52.20 99.74
N MET A 297 59.83 -52.44 98.70
CA MET A 297 61.19 -52.98 98.84
C MET A 297 62.13 -51.99 99.54
N MET A 298 62.07 -50.69 99.23
CA MET A 298 62.81 -49.66 99.97
C MET A 298 62.41 -49.62 101.45
N THR A 299 61.12 -49.79 101.75
CA THR A 299 60.63 -49.86 103.13
C THR A 299 61.22 -51.06 103.87
N ILE A 300 61.24 -52.25 103.24
CA ILE A 300 61.91 -53.44 103.79
C ILE A 300 63.40 -53.19 103.99
N GLN A 301 64.07 -52.52 103.04
CA GLN A 301 65.49 -52.22 103.13
C GLN A 301 65.81 -51.28 104.31
N ASN A 302 64.96 -50.30 104.58
CA ASN A 302 65.07 -49.42 105.75
C ASN A 302 64.87 -50.20 107.07
N ILE A 303 63.87 -51.08 107.14
CA ILE A 303 63.64 -51.96 108.30
C ILE A 303 64.86 -52.86 108.53
N ASN A 304 65.44 -53.44 107.48
CA ASN A 304 66.64 -54.26 107.59
C ASN A 304 67.82 -53.46 108.14
N LYS A 305 67.98 -52.20 107.74
CA LYS A 305 69.03 -51.32 108.27
C LYS A 305 68.83 -51.01 109.76
N GLU A 306 67.60 -50.70 110.19
CA GLU A 306 67.29 -50.54 111.62
C GLU A 306 67.57 -51.82 112.42
N LEU A 307 67.24 -52.98 111.86
CA LEU A 307 67.54 -54.26 112.48
C LEU A 307 69.05 -54.49 112.58
N GLU A 308 69.83 -54.21 111.53
CA GLU A 308 71.29 -54.27 111.55
C GLU A 308 71.89 -53.34 112.62
N ASP A 309 71.43 -52.09 112.69
CA ASP A 309 71.90 -51.11 113.68
C ASP A 309 71.61 -51.59 115.12
N LYS A 310 70.40 -52.12 115.37
CA LYS A 310 70.05 -52.75 116.67
C LYS A 310 70.91 -53.97 116.98
N LEU A 311 71.21 -54.80 115.98
CA LEU A 311 72.05 -55.99 116.13
C LEU A 311 73.48 -55.60 116.51
N LYS A 312 73.99 -54.54 115.88
CA LYS A 312 75.31 -53.97 116.15
C LYS A 312 75.39 -53.37 117.56
N GLU A 313 74.35 -52.66 117.98
CA GLU A 313 74.22 -52.12 119.35
C GLU A 313 74.17 -53.24 120.40
N ASN A 314 73.36 -54.29 120.17
CA ASN A 314 73.30 -55.45 121.06
C ASN A 314 74.63 -56.20 121.13
N THR A 315 75.33 -56.34 120.00
CA THR A 315 76.65 -56.98 119.96
C THR A 315 77.66 -56.14 120.76
N GLN A 316 77.63 -54.81 120.64
CA GLN A 316 78.49 -53.93 121.43
C GLN A 316 78.18 -54.05 122.93
N LYS A 317 76.90 -54.08 123.34
CA LYS A 317 76.52 -54.35 124.73
C LYS A 317 77.02 -55.70 125.23
N MET A 318 77.01 -56.72 124.37
CA MET A 318 77.52 -58.04 124.72
C MET A 318 79.04 -58.03 124.92
N VAL A 319 79.78 -57.31 124.06
CA VAL A 319 81.24 -57.08 124.21
C VAL A 319 81.55 -56.30 125.48
N ASP A 320 80.76 -55.27 125.79
CA ASP A 320 80.92 -54.47 127.01
C ASP A 320 80.64 -55.33 128.26
N MET A 321 79.60 -56.18 128.22
CA MET A 321 79.32 -57.17 129.26
C MET A 321 80.41 -58.24 129.39
N GLU A 322 81.01 -58.71 128.29
CA GLU A 322 82.18 -59.59 128.34
C GLU A 322 83.36 -58.89 129.02
N GLY A 323 83.60 -57.62 128.72
CA GLY A 323 84.61 -56.79 129.38
C GLY A 323 84.35 -56.61 130.89
N GLU A 324 83.10 -56.43 131.30
CA GLU A 324 82.72 -56.41 132.72
C GLU A 324 82.87 -57.78 133.38
N MET A 325 82.52 -58.86 132.68
CA MET A 325 82.68 -60.23 133.19
C MET A 325 84.16 -60.57 133.41
N GLU A 326 85.05 -60.11 132.53
CA GLU A 326 86.48 -60.31 132.66
C GLU A 326 87.07 -59.46 133.81
N LYS A 327 86.56 -58.23 134.03
CA LYS A 327 86.87 -57.45 135.26
C LYS A 327 86.42 -58.19 136.51
N LEU A 328 85.21 -58.75 136.54
CA LEU A 328 84.69 -59.55 137.65
C LEU A 328 85.53 -60.81 137.90
N LYS A 329 86.05 -61.46 136.86
CA LYS A 329 87.01 -62.58 136.98
C LYS A 329 88.32 -62.14 137.64
N ILE A 330 88.87 -60.99 137.21
CA ILE A 330 90.08 -60.41 137.81
C ILE A 330 89.82 -60.06 139.27
N GLU A 331 88.66 -59.48 139.59
CA GLU A 331 88.23 -59.18 140.96
C GLU A 331 88.03 -60.43 141.80
N THR A 332 87.43 -61.49 141.24
CA THR A 332 87.29 -62.80 141.89
C THR A 332 88.66 -63.42 142.17
N THR A 333 89.60 -63.27 141.24
CA THR A 333 90.99 -63.73 141.41
C THR A 333 91.71 -62.93 142.49
N ASN A 334 91.52 -61.61 142.53
CA ASN A 334 92.05 -60.74 143.59
C ASN A 334 91.45 -61.05 144.95
N ILE A 335 90.15 -61.36 145.04
CA ILE A 335 89.49 -61.85 146.26
C ILE A 335 90.11 -63.18 146.69
N LYS A 336 90.42 -64.07 145.75
CA LYS A 336 91.09 -65.35 146.04
C LYS A 336 92.50 -65.13 146.63
N ILE A 337 93.26 -64.19 146.08
CA ILE A 337 94.59 -63.78 146.58
C ILE A 337 94.47 -63.12 147.97
N TYR A 338 93.45 -62.30 148.21
CA TYR A 338 93.17 -61.74 149.54
C TYR A 338 92.78 -62.81 150.55
N LYS A 339 91.99 -63.81 150.13
CA LYS A 339 91.61 -64.95 150.95
C LYS A 339 92.81 -65.82 151.32
N ASP A 340 93.72 -66.04 150.38
CA ASP A 340 94.99 -66.76 150.62
C ASP A 340 95.96 -65.95 151.51
N LYS A 341 95.95 -64.61 151.44
CA LYS A 341 96.66 -63.75 152.41
C LYS A 341 96.04 -63.77 153.81
N CYS A 342 94.72 -63.89 153.93
CA CYS A 342 94.05 -64.09 155.22
C CYS A 342 94.31 -65.49 155.80
N ALA A 343 94.45 -66.51 154.96
CA ALA A 343 94.88 -67.86 155.37
C ALA A 343 96.32 -67.87 155.93
N GLY A 344 97.16 -66.88 155.57
CA GLY A 344 98.46 -66.65 156.20
C GLY A 344 98.41 -65.97 157.58
N TYR A 345 97.31 -65.29 157.92
CA TYR A 345 97.17 -64.55 159.19
C TYR A 345 96.55 -65.37 160.34
N TYR A 346 95.98 -66.55 160.05
CA TYR A 346 95.43 -67.46 161.07
C TYR A 346 96.37 -68.61 161.47
N ILE A 347 97.66 -68.52 161.09
CA ILE A 347 98.75 -69.32 161.66
C ILE A 347 99.38 -68.63 162.89
N TYR A 348 98.83 -67.49 163.35
CA TYR A 348 99.33 -66.84 164.57
C TYR A 348 98.36 -66.64 165.73
N LEU A 349 97.05 -66.96 165.61
CA LEU A 349 96.13 -66.90 166.76
C LEU A 349 95.01 -67.97 166.67
N SER A 350 95.09 -69.00 167.55
CA SER A 350 94.04 -69.96 167.97
C SER A 350 93.75 -71.13 166.99
N PHE A 351 93.80 -72.44 167.29
CA PHE A 351 93.58 -73.20 168.54
C PHE A 351 92.47 -72.58 169.40
N ASP A 352 91.21 -72.78 168.99
CA ASP A 352 90.08 -73.17 169.85
C ASP A 352 88.75 -73.21 169.06
N SER A 353 88.05 -74.35 169.18
CA SER A 353 86.67 -74.70 168.76
C SER A 353 86.37 -74.91 167.26
#